data_AF-A0A6G1II76-F1
#
_entry.id   AF-A0A6G1II76-F1
#
_cell.length_a   1.000
_cell.length_b   1.000
_cell.length_c   1.000
_cell.angle_alpha   90.00
_cell.angle_beta   90.00
_cell.angle_gamma   90.00
#
_symmetry.space_group_name_H-M   'P 1'
#
loop_
_entity.id
_entity.type
_entity.pdbx_description
1 polymer ?
#
loop_
_entity_poly.entity_id
_entity_poly.type
_entity_poly.pdbx_seq_one_letter_code
_entity_poly.pdbx_strand_id
1 'polypeptide(L)'
;MASVHMLVNSDMEDVRLVAFSDEDPERAANWSTSRKILVLITGLALASNSTLGSSLPSGASHYLSKEFNVSSAEQLALPNSVYLIGYVFGPPLFSPLSEMHGRRIVMLSTFFGFTVFTLACALAPTWPALLIFRFLSGAFASAPITVVGGIFADIYDDPVRRGQAIALIGLTSLGPIIGPIISGFVSPVSWRWTFWVGLIIAGATWPLVLVLPETYPPVILLQRAKRMRAASPNHAQNVYAPIELEDNGWKHTVTVKLARPVVMFKEPIVICTCMYLALQFGIFYIFFQVYPIVFQGNSQYSLAILVGVGGVIACGIAIWYDTFLEQAKERNASWPKSEEYRRLPLACISGPLNVSSLFWLMFSGLDCPIRHPLDCPHACRSSIRHGSRIGFHIHAELSRRRIRHLCGIGFGIVGV
;
A
#
# COMPACT_ATOMS: atom_id res chain seq x y z
N MET A 1 35.59 4.06 -13.82
CA MET A 1 36.79 4.24 -12.96
C MET A 1 36.28 4.79 -11.64
N ALA A 2 36.59 4.14 -10.51
CA ALA A 2 36.07 4.54 -9.20
C ALA A 2 36.68 5.89 -8.76
N SER A 3 35.86 6.79 -8.23
CA SER A 3 36.35 8.03 -7.61
C SER A 3 36.54 7.79 -6.11
N VAL A 4 37.79 7.91 -5.64
CA VAL A 4 38.12 7.87 -4.21
C VAL A 4 38.27 9.31 -3.74
N HIS A 5 37.41 9.76 -2.83
CA HIS A 5 37.59 11.05 -2.17
C HIS A 5 38.48 10.86 -0.94
N MET A 6 39.64 11.51 -0.92
CA MET A 6 40.46 11.65 0.30
C MET A 6 39.86 12.75 1.16
N LEU A 7 39.46 12.40 2.38
CA LEU A 7 39.25 13.40 3.44
C LEU A 7 40.52 13.41 4.29
N VAL A 8 41.33 14.46 4.14
CA VAL A 8 42.46 14.72 5.03
C VAL A 8 41.88 15.32 6.31
N ASN A 9 41.72 14.48 7.34
CA ASN A 9 41.42 14.93 8.69
C ASN A 9 42.70 14.76 9.51
N SER A 10 43.14 15.79 10.23
CA SER A 10 44.52 15.97 10.69
C SER A 10 45.06 14.97 11.73
N ASP A 11 44.33 13.92 12.10
CA ASP A 11 44.72 12.98 13.17
C ASP A 11 44.41 11.49 12.89
N MET A 12 44.15 11.07 11.65
CA MET A 12 43.93 9.64 11.32
C MET A 12 44.64 9.26 10.02
N GLU A 13 45.24 8.07 9.99
CA GLU A 13 45.78 7.40 8.79
C GLU A 13 44.85 7.58 7.57
N ASP A 14 45.41 7.82 6.37
CA ASP A 14 44.69 8.11 5.11
C ASP A 14 43.45 7.23 4.87
N VAL A 15 42.27 7.65 5.35
CA VAL A 15 40.99 6.94 5.16
C VAL A 15 40.47 7.23 3.74
N ARG A 16 40.42 6.19 2.91
CA ARG A 16 39.89 6.24 1.55
C ARG A 16 38.42 5.89 1.55
N LEU A 17 37.56 6.87 1.30
CA LEU A 17 36.12 6.68 1.20
C LEU A 17 35.72 6.22 -0.21
N VAL A 18 34.94 5.15 -0.26
CA VAL A 18 34.37 4.64 -1.52
C VAL A 18 33.14 5.46 -1.89
N ALA A 19 33.19 6.11 -3.05
CA ALA A 19 32.07 6.84 -3.62
C ALA A 19 31.75 6.36 -5.05
N PHE A 20 30.53 6.62 -5.51
CA PHE A 20 30.17 6.41 -6.91
C PHE A 20 30.78 7.51 -7.78
N SER A 21 31.31 7.15 -8.94
CA SER A 21 31.49 8.11 -10.04
C SER A 21 30.14 8.42 -10.70
N ASP A 22 30.02 9.56 -11.39
CA ASP A 22 28.75 9.96 -12.03
C ASP A 22 28.23 8.91 -13.03
N GLU A 23 29.14 8.24 -13.77
CA GLU A 23 28.80 7.19 -14.73
C GLU A 23 29.00 5.75 -14.20
N ASP A 24 28.99 5.55 -12.87
CA ASP A 24 29.22 4.22 -12.30
C ASP A 24 28.10 3.23 -12.66
N PRO A 25 28.39 2.07 -13.29
CA PRO A 25 27.38 1.07 -13.64
C PRO A 25 26.79 0.34 -12.42
N GLU A 26 27.46 0.35 -11.26
CA GLU A 26 26.92 -0.23 -10.03
C GLU A 26 25.84 0.65 -9.40
N ARG A 27 25.81 1.96 -9.74
CA ARG A 27 24.78 2.89 -9.25
C ARG A 27 23.42 2.54 -9.88
N ALA A 28 22.42 2.32 -9.03
CA ALA A 28 21.08 1.89 -9.46
C ALA A 28 20.41 2.89 -10.41
N ALA A 29 20.69 4.19 -10.25
CA ALA A 29 20.24 5.24 -11.14
C ALA A 29 20.80 5.16 -12.57
N ASN A 30 21.94 4.51 -12.79
CA ASN A 30 22.59 4.39 -14.10
C ASN A 30 22.24 3.09 -14.83
N TRP A 31 21.38 2.24 -14.26
CA TRP A 31 21.01 0.97 -14.88
C TRP A 31 20.20 1.15 -16.17
N SER A 32 20.29 0.14 -17.05
CA SER A 32 19.49 0.07 -18.26
C SER A 32 17.99 0.07 -17.95
N THR A 33 17.20 0.62 -18.87
CA THR A 33 15.74 0.75 -18.73
C THR A 33 15.07 -0.59 -18.42
N SER A 34 15.51 -1.68 -19.05
CA SER A 34 14.96 -3.02 -18.80
C SER A 34 15.15 -3.49 -17.35
N ARG A 35 16.30 -3.19 -16.74
CA ARG A 35 16.57 -3.53 -15.34
C ARG A 35 15.73 -2.69 -14.39
N LYS A 36 15.52 -1.40 -14.71
CA LYS A 36 14.62 -0.52 -13.94
C LYS A 36 13.17 -0.97 -14.04
N ILE A 37 12.71 -1.37 -15.24
CA ILE A 37 11.36 -1.92 -15.45
C ILE A 37 11.17 -3.21 -14.64
N LEU A 38 12.17 -4.09 -14.61
CA LEU A 38 12.11 -5.30 -13.78
C LEU A 38 11.94 -4.96 -12.29
N VAL A 39 12.69 -3.98 -11.77
CA VAL A 39 12.57 -3.53 -10.38
C VAL A 39 11.19 -2.92 -10.12
N LEU A 40 10.67 -2.11 -11.05
CA LEU A 40 9.33 -1.53 -10.97
C LEU A 40 8.25 -2.62 -10.90
N ILE A 41 8.24 -3.56 -11.86
CA ILE A 41 7.26 -4.65 -11.92
C ILE A 41 7.34 -5.50 -10.65
N THR A 42 8.56 -5.80 -10.17
CA THR A 42 8.76 -6.58 -8.95
C THR A 42 8.21 -5.85 -7.72
N GLY A 43 8.50 -4.55 -7.57
CA GLY A 43 7.98 -3.73 -6.48
C GLY A 43 6.44 -3.64 -6.50
N LEU A 44 5.86 -3.41 -7.68
CA LEU A 44 4.40 -3.36 -7.85
C LEU A 44 3.75 -4.72 -7.57
N ALA A 45 4.34 -5.83 -8.02
CA ALA A 45 3.83 -7.17 -7.76
C ALA A 45 3.87 -7.50 -6.26
N LEU A 46 4.96 -7.15 -5.57
CA LEU A 46 5.10 -7.32 -4.12
C LEU A 46 4.06 -6.51 -3.34
N ALA A 47 3.89 -5.23 -3.68
CA ALA A 47 2.88 -4.38 -3.07
C ALA A 47 1.45 -4.85 -3.40
N SER A 48 1.19 -5.33 -4.63
CA SER A 48 -0.12 -5.87 -5.02
C SER A 48 -0.48 -7.15 -4.27
N ASN A 49 0.48 -8.06 -4.04
CA ASN A 49 0.25 -9.24 -3.20
C ASN A 49 -0.15 -8.84 -1.78
N SER A 50 0.51 -7.83 -1.25
CA SER A 50 0.26 -7.29 0.09
C SER A 50 -1.15 -6.68 0.20
N THR A 51 -1.52 -5.80 -0.74
CA THR A 51 -2.82 -5.15 -0.72
C THR A 51 -3.96 -6.12 -1.09
N LEU A 52 -3.72 -7.10 -1.98
CA LEU A 52 -4.68 -8.18 -2.23
C LEU A 52 -4.92 -9.00 -0.95
N GLY A 53 -3.85 -9.35 -0.24
CA GLY A 53 -3.89 -10.14 0.99
C GLY A 53 -4.78 -9.55 2.09
N SER A 54 -4.90 -8.22 2.15
CA SER A 54 -5.66 -7.52 3.20
C SER A 54 -7.17 -7.70 3.11
N SER A 55 -7.72 -8.01 1.94
CA SER A 55 -9.16 -8.15 1.72
C SER A 55 -9.59 -9.52 1.19
N LEU A 56 -8.64 -10.45 0.99
CA LEU A 56 -8.93 -11.82 0.55
C LEU A 56 -10.10 -12.47 1.33
N PRO A 57 -10.21 -12.39 2.67
CA PRO A 57 -11.31 -13.02 3.43
C PRO A 57 -12.70 -12.47 3.18
N SER A 58 -12.82 -11.26 2.65
CA SER A 58 -14.06 -10.48 2.72
C SER A 58 -15.23 -11.18 2.02
N GLY A 59 -14.98 -11.89 0.92
CA GLY A 59 -16.00 -12.70 0.23
C GLY A 59 -16.20 -14.09 0.82
N ALA A 60 -15.38 -14.51 1.77
CA ALA A 60 -15.44 -15.81 2.44
C ALA A 60 -16.18 -15.79 3.79
N SER A 61 -16.66 -14.61 4.25
CA SER A 61 -17.18 -14.40 5.60
C SER A 61 -18.30 -15.38 6.00
N HIS A 62 -19.25 -15.65 5.10
CA HIS A 62 -20.33 -16.62 5.35
C HIS A 62 -19.79 -18.05 5.58
N TYR A 63 -18.76 -18.44 4.83
CA TYR A 63 -18.15 -19.77 4.95
C TYR A 63 -17.29 -19.90 6.20
N LEU A 64 -16.56 -18.84 6.55
CA LEU A 64 -15.81 -18.76 7.81
C LEU A 64 -16.74 -18.82 9.03
N SER A 65 -17.89 -18.14 8.96
CA SER A 65 -18.92 -18.19 9.99
C SER A 65 -19.38 -19.61 10.27
N LYS A 66 -19.67 -20.37 9.20
CA LYS A 66 -20.15 -21.76 9.28
C LYS A 66 -19.09 -22.73 9.78
N GLU A 67 -17.84 -22.60 9.34
CA GLU A 67 -16.75 -23.49 9.76
C GLU A 67 -16.41 -23.32 11.24
N PHE A 68 -16.28 -22.07 11.69
CA PHE A 68 -15.78 -21.76 13.02
C PHE A 68 -16.88 -21.47 14.06
N ASN A 69 -18.16 -21.59 13.67
CA ASN A 69 -19.33 -21.25 14.49
C ASN A 69 -19.28 -19.81 15.06
N VAL A 70 -18.92 -18.86 14.20
CA VAL A 70 -18.73 -17.44 14.52
C VAL A 70 -19.84 -16.63 13.85
N SER A 71 -20.78 -16.09 14.62
CA SER A 71 -21.97 -15.41 14.08
C SER A 71 -21.97 -13.89 14.22
N SER A 72 -21.06 -13.33 15.01
CA SER A 72 -21.01 -11.89 15.26
C SER A 72 -20.38 -11.14 14.07
N ALA A 73 -20.98 -10.02 13.68
CA ALA A 73 -20.48 -9.20 12.58
C ALA A 73 -19.07 -8.64 12.87
N GLU A 74 -18.82 -8.31 14.14
CA GLU A 74 -17.52 -7.85 14.63
C GLU A 74 -16.46 -8.94 14.45
N GLN A 75 -16.80 -10.20 14.78
CA GLN A 75 -15.89 -11.31 14.62
C GLN A 75 -15.58 -11.58 13.15
N LEU A 76 -16.56 -11.52 12.25
CA LEU A 76 -16.33 -11.74 10.81
C LEU A 76 -15.44 -10.66 10.17
N ALA A 77 -15.37 -9.45 10.76
CA ALA A 77 -14.46 -8.40 10.32
C ALA A 77 -13.00 -8.61 10.82
N LEU A 78 -12.80 -9.35 11.91
CA LEU A 78 -11.49 -9.52 12.56
C LEU A 78 -10.37 -10.03 11.65
N PRO A 79 -10.57 -11.00 10.73
CA PRO A 79 -9.47 -11.46 9.89
C PRO A 79 -8.82 -10.36 9.06
N ASN A 80 -9.62 -9.40 8.59
CA ASN A 80 -9.14 -8.23 7.85
C ASN A 80 -8.53 -7.21 8.80
N SER A 81 -9.23 -6.89 9.90
CA SER A 81 -8.75 -5.92 10.89
C SER A 81 -7.40 -6.32 11.50
N VAL A 82 -7.23 -7.59 11.87
CA VAL A 82 -6.00 -8.11 12.48
C VAL A 82 -4.83 -8.11 11.50
N TYR A 83 -5.10 -8.34 10.21
CA TYR A 83 -4.09 -8.14 9.15
C TYR A 83 -3.64 -6.68 9.10
N LEU A 84 -4.58 -5.73 9.18
CA LEU A 84 -4.27 -4.29 9.21
C LEU A 84 -3.53 -3.87 10.48
N ILE A 85 -3.84 -4.48 11.63
CA ILE A 85 -3.07 -4.28 12.85
C ILE A 85 -1.61 -4.71 12.62
N GLY A 86 -1.37 -5.87 12.00
CA GLY A 86 -0.02 -6.28 11.60
C GLY A 86 0.66 -5.23 10.70
N TYR A 87 -0.10 -4.65 9.77
CA TYR A 87 0.33 -3.58 8.87
C TYR A 87 0.78 -2.29 9.58
N VAL A 88 0.28 -2.03 10.79
CA VAL A 88 0.71 -0.89 11.61
C VAL A 88 2.04 -1.18 12.30
N PHE A 89 2.24 -2.41 12.79
CA PHE A 89 3.44 -2.79 13.54
C PHE A 89 4.65 -3.11 12.66
N GLY A 90 4.43 -3.51 11.40
CA GLY A 90 5.53 -3.91 10.52
C GLY A 90 6.42 -2.76 10.01
N PRO A 91 5.89 -1.61 9.52
CA PRO A 91 6.72 -0.55 8.94
C PRO A 91 7.78 0.04 9.88
N PRO A 92 7.52 0.29 11.19
CA PRO A 92 8.55 0.74 12.12
C PRO A 92 9.74 -0.22 12.24
N LEU A 93 9.53 -1.51 11.98
CA LEU A 93 10.57 -2.53 11.99
C LEU A 93 11.27 -2.64 10.63
N PHE A 94 10.50 -2.84 9.55
CA PHE A 94 11.05 -3.19 8.24
C PHE A 94 11.64 -2.00 7.47
N SER A 95 11.14 -0.78 7.69
CA SER A 95 11.67 0.40 7.00
C SER A 95 13.13 0.69 7.41
N PRO A 96 13.47 0.84 8.71
CA PRO A 96 14.87 1.01 9.12
C PRO A 96 15.76 -0.20 8.78
N LEU A 97 15.23 -1.42 8.92
CA LEU A 97 15.95 -2.64 8.53
C LEU A 97 16.38 -2.60 7.06
N SER A 98 15.52 -2.09 6.17
CA SER A 98 15.82 -2.01 4.73
C SER A 98 16.92 -1.02 4.39
N GLU A 99 17.16 -0.03 5.25
CA GLU A 99 18.27 0.93 5.11
C GLU A 99 19.56 0.41 5.77
N MET A 100 19.48 -0.51 6.72
CA MET A 100 20.68 -1.08 7.37
C MET A 100 21.22 -2.30 6.61
N HIS A 101 20.33 -3.22 6.26
CA HIS A 101 20.70 -4.53 5.70
C HIS A 101 20.53 -4.57 4.18
N GLY A 102 20.01 -3.49 3.58
CA GLY A 102 19.71 -3.41 2.15
C GLY A 102 18.25 -3.74 1.84
N ARG A 103 17.79 -3.22 0.70
CA ARG A 103 16.40 -3.33 0.26
C ARG A 103 16.09 -4.76 -0.15
N ARG A 104 17.03 -5.44 -0.81
CA ARG A 104 16.82 -6.79 -1.35
C ARG A 104 16.58 -7.82 -0.25
N ILE A 105 17.44 -7.84 0.77
CA ILE A 105 17.38 -8.85 1.85
C ILE A 105 16.07 -8.71 2.63
N VAL A 106 15.68 -7.48 2.94
CA VAL A 106 14.41 -7.23 3.64
C VAL A 106 13.23 -7.69 2.80
N MET A 107 13.15 -7.27 1.53
CA MET A 107 12.04 -7.69 0.65
C MET A 107 11.94 -9.21 0.48
N LEU A 108 13.06 -9.92 0.34
CA LEU A 108 13.08 -11.38 0.27
C LEU A 108 12.58 -12.03 1.57
N SER A 109 13.15 -11.62 2.71
CA SER A 109 12.81 -12.19 4.02
C SER A 109 11.35 -11.92 4.41
N THR A 110 10.83 -10.72 4.12
CA THR A 110 9.45 -10.39 4.44
C THR A 110 8.47 -11.04 3.50
N PHE A 111 8.78 -11.12 2.20
CA PHE A 111 7.92 -11.84 1.26
C PHE A 111 7.88 -13.35 1.55
N PHE A 112 9.00 -13.90 2.04
CA PHE A 112 9.05 -15.26 2.58
C PHE A 112 8.09 -15.43 3.75
N GLY A 113 8.20 -14.57 4.77
CA GLY A 113 7.28 -14.57 5.91
C GLY A 113 5.82 -14.46 5.48
N PHE A 114 5.49 -13.50 4.61
CA PHE A 114 4.14 -13.33 4.07
C PHE A 114 3.63 -14.61 3.39
N THR A 115 4.44 -15.25 2.55
CA THR A 115 4.07 -16.49 1.84
C THR A 115 3.79 -17.63 2.84
N VAL A 116 4.69 -17.83 3.81
CA VAL A 116 4.56 -18.87 4.84
C VAL A 116 3.32 -18.66 5.71
N PHE A 117 3.08 -17.44 6.18
CA PHE A 117 1.91 -17.17 7.03
C PHE A 117 0.60 -17.17 6.24
N THR A 118 0.63 -16.85 4.94
CA THR A 118 -0.53 -17.02 4.06
C THR A 118 -0.87 -18.51 3.87
N LEU A 119 0.15 -19.36 3.70
CA LEU A 119 -0.01 -20.82 3.72
C LEU A 119 -0.57 -21.30 5.07
N ALA A 120 -0.03 -20.81 6.19
CA ALA A 120 -0.51 -21.15 7.53
C ALA A 120 -1.99 -20.78 7.71
N CYS A 121 -2.43 -19.65 7.15
CA CYS A 121 -3.83 -19.29 7.17
C CYS A 121 -4.72 -20.26 6.36
N ALA A 122 -4.25 -20.75 5.21
CA ALA A 122 -4.97 -21.75 4.41
C ALA A 122 -5.16 -23.07 5.18
N LEU A 123 -4.20 -23.40 6.04
CA LEU A 123 -4.16 -24.60 6.86
C LEU A 123 -4.67 -24.39 8.30
N ALA A 124 -5.24 -23.23 8.60
CA ALA A 124 -5.62 -22.89 9.97
C ALA A 124 -6.70 -23.87 10.50
N PRO A 125 -6.44 -24.53 11.65
CA PRO A 125 -7.37 -25.50 12.22
C PRO A 125 -8.44 -24.84 13.10
N THR A 126 -8.14 -23.66 13.66
CA THR A 126 -9.01 -22.97 14.63
C THR A 126 -9.09 -21.48 14.32
N TRP A 127 -10.16 -20.84 14.80
CA TRP A 127 -10.38 -19.41 14.62
C TRP A 127 -9.25 -18.54 15.19
N PRO A 128 -8.76 -18.75 16.43
CA PRO A 128 -7.63 -17.98 16.96
C PRO A 128 -6.35 -18.19 16.16
N ALA A 129 -6.07 -19.42 15.70
CA ALA A 129 -4.91 -19.69 14.86
C ALA A 129 -4.97 -18.90 13.55
N LEU A 130 -6.15 -18.86 12.91
CA LEU A 130 -6.36 -18.05 11.71
C LEU A 130 -6.07 -16.56 11.96
N LEU A 131 -6.53 -16.00 13.09
CA LEU A 131 -6.28 -14.60 13.45
C LEU A 131 -4.79 -14.32 13.71
N ILE A 132 -4.08 -15.22 14.39
CA ILE A 132 -2.62 -15.07 14.64
C ILE A 132 -1.85 -15.14 13.33
N PHE A 133 -2.13 -16.11 12.46
CA PHE A 133 -1.48 -16.21 11.16
C PHE A 133 -1.80 -15.00 10.28
N ARG A 134 -3.00 -14.43 10.42
CA ARG A 134 -3.38 -13.19 9.74
C ARG A 134 -2.59 -11.99 10.21
N PHE A 135 -2.42 -11.85 11.53
CA PHE A 135 -1.58 -10.79 12.10
C PHE A 135 -0.16 -10.87 11.55
N LEU A 136 0.44 -12.07 11.58
CA LEU A 136 1.80 -12.28 11.11
C LEU A 136 1.91 -12.05 9.60
N SER A 137 0.99 -12.59 8.80
CA SER A 137 0.92 -12.33 7.36
C SER A 137 0.85 -10.83 7.06
N GLY A 138 -0.01 -10.08 7.76
CA GLY A 138 -0.13 -8.63 7.61
C GLY A 138 1.13 -7.87 8.02
N ALA A 139 1.78 -8.27 9.12
CA ALA A 139 3.03 -7.68 9.56
C ALA A 139 4.11 -7.80 8.47
N PHE A 140 4.34 -8.99 7.93
CA PHE A 140 5.32 -9.21 6.88
C PHE A 140 4.95 -8.57 5.54
N ALA A 141 3.66 -8.51 5.22
CA ALA A 141 3.18 -7.89 3.98
C ALA A 141 3.37 -6.36 3.98
N SER A 142 3.38 -5.71 5.15
CA SER A 142 3.60 -4.27 5.26
C SER A 142 4.94 -3.77 4.70
N ALA A 143 5.95 -4.63 4.65
CA ALA A 143 7.30 -4.27 4.20
C ALA A 143 7.31 -3.75 2.75
N PRO A 144 6.74 -4.45 1.75
CA PRO A 144 6.55 -3.89 0.41
C PRO A 144 5.93 -2.49 0.38
N ILE A 145 4.90 -2.23 1.18
CA ILE A 145 4.20 -0.94 1.15
C ILE A 145 5.09 0.20 1.61
N THR A 146 5.96 -0.03 2.61
CA THR A 146 6.86 1.01 3.11
C THR A 146 8.18 1.09 2.36
N VAL A 147 8.69 -0.01 1.80
CA VAL A 147 10.04 -0.09 1.21
C VAL A 147 10.05 0.19 -0.29
N VAL A 148 9.00 -0.18 -1.04
CA VAL A 148 8.96 -0.04 -2.51
C VAL A 148 9.10 1.41 -2.98
N GLY A 149 8.52 2.38 -2.27
CA GLY A 149 8.72 3.80 -2.58
C GLY A 149 10.18 4.23 -2.47
N GLY A 150 10.92 3.67 -1.50
CA GLY A 150 12.37 3.86 -1.36
C GLY A 150 13.14 3.21 -2.51
N ILE A 151 12.78 1.97 -2.89
CA ILE A 151 13.38 1.28 -4.04
C ILE A 151 13.23 2.10 -5.33
N PHE A 152 12.05 2.68 -5.55
CA PHE A 152 11.78 3.49 -6.74
C PHE A 152 12.54 4.81 -6.72
N ALA A 153 12.73 5.40 -5.53
CA ALA A 153 13.59 6.56 -5.35
C ALA A 153 15.08 6.22 -5.61
N ASP A 154 15.53 5.01 -5.26
CA ASP A 154 16.92 4.60 -5.43
C ASP A 154 17.31 4.40 -6.93
N ILE A 155 16.35 4.07 -7.81
CA ILE A 155 16.58 3.80 -9.25
C ILE A 155 16.33 5.01 -10.18
N TYR A 156 15.69 6.08 -9.68
CA TYR A 156 15.37 7.30 -10.43
C TYR A 156 15.87 8.55 -9.70
N ASP A 157 16.97 9.12 -10.19
CA ASP A 157 17.50 10.41 -9.70
C ASP A 157 16.64 11.59 -10.16
N ASP A 158 16.06 11.49 -11.36
CA ASP A 158 15.18 12.53 -11.90
C ASP A 158 13.89 12.64 -11.07
N PRO A 159 13.60 13.81 -10.46
CA PRO A 159 12.43 14.00 -9.60
C PRO A 159 11.09 13.70 -10.30
N VAL A 160 11.00 13.93 -11.61
CA VAL A 160 9.76 13.70 -12.38
C VAL A 160 9.51 12.20 -12.54
N ARG A 161 10.47 11.48 -13.13
CA ARG A 161 10.38 10.02 -13.29
C ARG A 161 10.22 9.30 -11.95
N ARG A 162 10.88 9.79 -10.91
CA ARG A 162 10.71 9.30 -9.54
C ARG A 162 9.27 9.50 -9.05
N GLY A 163 8.71 10.70 -9.24
CA GLY A 163 7.32 10.99 -8.89
C GLY A 163 6.33 10.08 -9.61
N GLN A 164 6.52 9.89 -10.92
CA GLN A 164 5.71 9.00 -11.76
C GLN A 164 5.82 7.54 -11.30
N ALA A 165 7.02 7.06 -11.00
CA ALA A 165 7.25 5.70 -10.49
C ALA A 165 6.55 5.47 -9.14
N ILE A 166 6.63 6.44 -8.22
CA ILE A 166 5.94 6.37 -6.93
C ILE A 166 4.42 6.42 -7.11
N ALA A 167 3.91 7.21 -8.06
CA ALA A 167 2.48 7.27 -8.37
C ALA A 167 1.92 5.91 -8.83
N LEU A 168 2.72 5.06 -9.50
CA LEU A 168 2.31 3.71 -9.88
C LEU A 168 2.02 2.80 -8.67
N ILE A 169 2.55 3.09 -7.49
CA ILE A 169 2.18 2.38 -6.26
C ILE A 169 0.67 2.52 -6.00
N GLY A 170 0.04 3.62 -6.42
CA GLY A 170 -1.41 3.80 -6.35
C GLY A 170 -2.21 2.69 -7.03
N LEU A 171 -1.68 2.07 -8.09
CA LEU A 171 -2.32 0.94 -8.79
C LEU A 171 -2.51 -0.29 -7.89
N THR A 172 -1.69 -0.42 -6.84
CA THR A 172 -1.81 -1.52 -5.87
C THR A 172 -3.11 -1.44 -5.07
N SER A 173 -3.80 -0.29 -5.08
CA SER A 173 -5.15 -0.12 -4.51
C SER A 173 -6.22 -0.96 -5.22
N LEU A 174 -5.91 -1.55 -6.38
CA LEU A 174 -6.76 -2.53 -7.04
C LEU A 174 -6.76 -3.90 -6.33
N GLY A 175 -5.69 -4.23 -5.60
CA GLY A 175 -5.58 -5.51 -4.87
C GLY A 175 -6.76 -5.74 -3.92
N PRO A 176 -7.09 -4.78 -3.04
CA PRO A 176 -8.19 -4.92 -2.10
C PRO A 176 -9.56 -5.08 -2.77
N ILE A 177 -9.72 -4.60 -4.01
CA ILE A 177 -10.95 -4.70 -4.82
C ILE A 177 -11.08 -6.09 -5.44
N ILE A 178 -9.96 -6.65 -5.91
CA ILE A 178 -9.90 -7.98 -6.54
C ILE A 178 -10.07 -9.10 -5.48
N GLY A 179 -9.62 -8.88 -4.24
CA GLY A 179 -9.68 -9.88 -3.16
C GLY A 179 -11.08 -10.47 -2.88
N PRO A 180 -12.11 -9.64 -2.66
CA PRO A 180 -13.49 -10.10 -2.48
C PRO A 180 -14.05 -10.85 -3.70
N ILE A 181 -13.66 -10.44 -4.92
CA ILE A 181 -14.09 -11.12 -6.15
C ILE A 181 -13.51 -12.54 -6.18
N ILE A 182 -12.19 -12.67 -6.01
CA ILE A 182 -11.52 -13.99 -5.98
C ILE A 182 -12.16 -14.88 -4.92
N SER A 183 -12.25 -14.37 -3.68
CA SER A 183 -12.78 -15.15 -2.57
C SER A 183 -14.26 -15.52 -2.74
N GLY A 184 -15.09 -14.65 -3.31
CA GLY A 184 -16.49 -14.95 -3.59
C GLY A 184 -16.67 -16.12 -4.58
N PHE A 185 -15.79 -16.23 -5.58
CA PHE A 185 -15.83 -17.34 -6.56
C PHE A 185 -15.31 -18.66 -6.01
N VAL A 186 -14.27 -18.64 -5.16
CA VAL A 186 -13.60 -19.88 -4.71
C VAL A 186 -14.08 -20.39 -3.35
N SER A 187 -14.61 -19.52 -2.49
CA SER A 187 -15.11 -19.91 -1.17
C SER A 187 -16.29 -20.90 -1.17
N PRO A 188 -17.17 -20.98 -2.20
CA PRO A 188 -18.18 -22.02 -2.29
C PRO A 188 -17.61 -23.44 -2.30
N VAL A 189 -16.40 -23.64 -2.85
CA VAL A 189 -15.71 -24.94 -2.83
C VAL A 189 -15.12 -25.21 -1.45
N SER A 190 -14.35 -24.25 -0.93
CA SER A 190 -13.88 -24.23 0.45
C SER A 190 -13.30 -22.85 0.74
N TRP A 191 -13.58 -22.30 1.94
CA TRP A 191 -13.01 -21.02 2.37
C TRP A 191 -11.48 -21.01 2.34
N ARG A 192 -10.84 -22.18 2.47
CA ARG A 192 -9.37 -22.34 2.43
C ARG A 192 -8.81 -21.97 1.05
N TRP A 193 -9.57 -22.17 -0.03
CA TRP A 193 -9.14 -21.84 -1.39
C TRP A 193 -8.86 -20.36 -1.61
N THR A 194 -9.52 -19.48 -0.84
CA THR A 194 -9.23 -18.04 -0.84
C THR A 194 -7.75 -17.76 -0.55
N PHE A 195 -7.17 -18.53 0.36
CA PHE A 195 -5.76 -18.41 0.73
C PHE A 195 -4.84 -19.18 -0.20
N TRP A 196 -5.27 -20.33 -0.71
CA TRP A 196 -4.52 -21.07 -1.73
C TRP A 196 -4.34 -20.25 -3.00
N VAL A 197 -5.38 -19.53 -3.45
CA VAL A 197 -5.25 -18.63 -4.61
C VAL A 197 -4.28 -17.48 -4.31
N GLY A 198 -4.37 -16.87 -3.13
CA GLY A 198 -3.38 -15.88 -2.68
C GLY A 198 -1.95 -16.44 -2.68
N LEU A 199 -1.78 -17.69 -2.25
CA LEU A 199 -0.50 -18.39 -2.24
C LEU A 199 0.01 -18.71 -3.65
N ILE A 200 -0.87 -19.04 -4.60
CA ILE A 200 -0.50 -19.24 -6.01
C ILE A 200 0.00 -17.92 -6.62
N ILE A 201 -0.70 -16.81 -6.35
CA ILE A 201 -0.29 -15.48 -6.84
C ILE A 201 1.06 -15.06 -6.22
N ALA A 202 1.24 -15.30 -4.92
CA ALA A 202 2.53 -15.08 -4.26
C ALA A 202 3.62 -15.99 -4.83
N GLY A 203 3.29 -17.26 -5.05
CA GLY A 203 4.06 -18.30 -5.73
C GLY A 203 4.61 -17.83 -7.08
N ALA A 204 3.73 -17.32 -7.93
CA ALA A 204 4.06 -16.80 -9.26
C ALA A 204 4.94 -15.53 -9.21
N THR A 205 4.91 -14.81 -8.10
CA THR A 205 5.72 -13.58 -7.91
C THR A 205 7.15 -13.90 -7.48
N TRP A 206 7.41 -15.06 -6.86
CA TRP A 206 8.74 -15.45 -6.35
C TRP A 206 9.89 -15.32 -7.35
N PRO A 207 9.78 -15.77 -8.61
CA PRO A 207 10.85 -15.61 -9.59
C PRO A 207 11.30 -14.16 -9.74
N LEU A 208 10.36 -13.20 -9.72
CA LEU A 208 10.64 -11.76 -9.79
C LEU A 208 11.40 -11.27 -8.55
N VAL A 209 11.01 -11.74 -7.37
CA VAL A 209 11.66 -11.35 -6.10
C VAL A 209 13.09 -11.89 -6.02
N LEU A 210 13.34 -13.10 -6.51
CA LEU A 210 14.67 -13.72 -6.49
C LEU A 210 15.68 -12.97 -7.38
N VAL A 211 15.23 -12.45 -8.52
CA VAL A 211 16.05 -11.67 -9.45
C VAL A 211 16.19 -10.18 -9.07
N LEU A 212 15.48 -9.72 -8.02
CA LEU A 212 15.55 -8.35 -7.55
C LEU A 212 17.00 -8.00 -7.13
N PRO A 213 17.68 -7.04 -7.80
CA PRO A 213 19.01 -6.60 -7.39
C PRO A 213 18.94 -5.72 -6.15
N GLU A 214 20.07 -5.59 -5.45
CA GLU A 214 20.18 -4.57 -4.39
C GLU A 214 20.18 -3.17 -5.01
N THR A 215 19.29 -2.30 -4.55
CA THR A 215 19.14 -0.93 -5.05
C THR A 215 19.74 0.11 -4.12
N TYR A 216 19.93 -0.21 -2.85
CA TYR A 216 20.32 0.78 -1.85
C TYR A 216 21.78 1.22 -1.99
N PRO A 217 22.05 2.49 -2.35
CA PRO A 217 23.41 2.94 -2.67
C PRO A 217 24.43 2.72 -1.54
N PRO A 218 24.13 2.98 -0.25
CA PRO A 218 25.08 2.75 0.84
C PRO A 218 25.49 1.28 1.01
N VAL A 219 24.57 0.34 0.81
CA VAL A 219 24.87 -1.10 0.91
C VAL A 219 25.66 -1.60 -0.31
N ILE A 220 25.42 -1.03 -1.49
CA ILE A 220 26.24 -1.31 -2.68
C ILE A 220 27.70 -0.87 -2.43
N LEU A 221 27.91 0.34 -1.90
CA LEU A 221 29.25 0.84 -1.54
C LEU A 221 29.92 -0.01 -0.46
N LEU A 222 29.16 -0.48 0.54
CA LEU A 222 29.65 -1.40 1.56
C LEU A 222 30.16 -2.71 0.95
N GLN A 223 29.38 -3.32 0.06
CA GLN A 223 29.79 -4.55 -0.63
C GLN A 223 31.05 -4.31 -1.49
N ARG A 224 31.14 -3.15 -2.14
CA ARG A 224 32.30 -2.77 -2.94
C ARG A 224 33.55 -2.56 -2.09
N ALA A 225 33.45 -1.85 -0.96
CA ALA A 225 34.54 -1.69 -0.01
C ALA A 225 35.06 -3.04 0.47
N LYS A 226 34.17 -3.98 0.83
CA LYS A 226 34.53 -5.35 1.21
C LYS A 226 35.25 -6.11 0.08
N ARG A 227 34.80 -6.00 -1.17
CA ARG A 227 35.49 -6.61 -2.33
C ARG A 227 36.89 -6.03 -2.53
N MET A 228 37.06 -4.72 -2.40
CA MET A 228 38.37 -4.06 -2.53
C MET A 228 39.33 -4.45 -1.40
N ARG A 229 38.82 -4.62 -0.18
CA ARG A 229 39.58 -5.19 0.96
C ARG A 229 40.08 -6.60 0.68
N ALA A 230 39.21 -7.45 0.14
CA ALA A 230 39.56 -8.83 -0.18
C ALA A 230 40.58 -8.95 -1.34
N ALA A 231 40.55 -8.03 -2.30
CA ALA A 231 41.42 -8.07 -3.48
C ALA A 231 42.86 -7.57 -3.21
N SER A 232 43.06 -6.67 -2.23
CA SER A 232 44.36 -6.03 -1.97
C SER A 232 44.72 -5.98 -0.48
N PRO A 233 45.22 -7.09 0.12
CA PRO A 233 45.50 -7.17 1.56
C PRO A 233 46.45 -6.08 2.09
N ASN A 234 47.41 -5.64 1.28
CA ASN A 234 48.49 -4.72 1.72
C ASN A 234 48.14 -3.23 1.60
N HIS A 235 47.09 -2.84 0.87
CA HIS A 235 46.73 -1.42 0.63
C HIS A 235 45.27 -1.10 0.97
N ALA A 236 44.51 -2.09 1.46
CA ALA A 236 43.06 -1.96 1.63
C ALA A 236 42.58 -1.85 3.08
N GLN A 237 43.47 -1.82 4.07
CA GLN A 237 43.08 -1.61 5.47
C GLN A 237 42.37 -0.26 5.70
N ASN A 238 42.63 0.75 4.86
CA ASN A 238 42.07 2.09 5.02
C ASN A 238 40.91 2.42 4.07
N VAL A 239 40.36 1.45 3.34
CA VAL A 239 39.22 1.68 2.44
C VAL A 239 37.92 1.44 3.20
N TYR A 240 37.09 2.47 3.38
CA TYR A 240 35.83 2.38 4.13
C TYR A 240 34.64 2.86 3.30
N ALA A 241 33.48 2.22 3.51
CA ALA A 241 32.22 2.76 3.02
C ALA A 241 31.69 3.83 4.00
N PRO A 242 31.02 4.90 3.53
CA PRO A 242 30.48 5.93 4.43
C PRO A 242 29.61 5.38 5.56
N ILE A 243 28.85 4.31 5.30
CA ILE A 243 27.97 3.65 6.27
C ILE A 243 28.72 2.93 7.41
N GLU A 244 30.01 2.62 7.25
CA GLU A 244 30.85 2.00 8.28
C GLU A 244 31.44 3.02 9.26
N LEU A 245 31.53 4.29 8.85
CA LEU A 245 32.00 5.39 9.71
C LEU A 245 30.86 5.98 10.56
N GLU A 246 29.61 5.69 10.21
CA GLU A 246 28.46 5.98 11.06
C GLU A 246 28.40 4.96 12.20
N ASP A 247 28.46 5.45 13.45
CA ASP A 247 28.46 4.65 14.67
C ASP A 247 27.09 3.95 14.85
N ASN A 248 26.93 2.81 14.19
CA ASN A 248 25.68 2.09 13.98
C ASN A 248 25.55 0.88 14.89
N GLY A 249 25.69 1.08 16.21
CA GLY A 249 25.24 0.07 17.17
C GLY A 249 23.75 -0.22 16.96
N TRP A 250 23.32 -1.49 16.91
CA TRP A 250 21.90 -1.87 16.73
C TRP A 250 20.94 -1.08 17.64
N LYS A 251 21.36 -0.80 18.87
CA LYS A 251 20.60 0.05 19.80
C LYS A 251 20.53 1.51 19.35
N HIS A 252 21.64 2.10 18.89
CA HIS A 252 21.68 3.47 18.39
C HIS A 252 20.84 3.63 17.11
N THR A 253 20.95 2.70 16.16
CA THR A 253 20.20 2.77 14.91
C THR A 253 18.71 2.51 15.10
N VAL A 254 18.33 1.55 15.95
CA VAL A 254 16.93 1.32 16.33
C VAL A 254 16.39 2.55 17.07
N THR A 255 17.10 3.10 18.05
CA THR A 255 16.63 4.27 18.81
C THR A 255 16.54 5.54 17.95
N VAL A 256 17.53 5.84 17.11
CA VAL A 256 17.53 7.06 16.26
C VAL A 256 16.55 6.93 15.09
N LYS A 257 16.51 5.77 14.40
CA LYS A 257 15.62 5.59 13.24
C LYS A 257 14.16 5.36 13.64
N LEU A 258 13.86 4.72 14.78
CA LEU A 258 12.47 4.68 15.32
C LEU A 258 12.07 5.98 16.04
N ALA A 259 13.01 6.78 16.55
CA ALA A 259 12.66 8.09 17.11
C ALA A 259 12.19 9.07 16.03
N ARG A 260 12.63 8.92 14.78
CA ARG A 260 12.27 9.83 13.68
C ARG A 260 10.76 9.90 13.42
N PRO A 261 10.00 8.79 13.33
CA PRO A 261 8.54 8.82 13.35
C PRO A 261 7.95 9.54 14.57
N VAL A 262 8.48 9.30 15.78
CA VAL A 262 8.01 9.93 17.03
C VAL A 262 8.23 11.44 17.02
N VAL A 263 9.35 11.92 16.46
CA VAL A 263 9.63 13.34 16.31
C VAL A 263 8.73 13.98 15.24
N MET A 264 8.41 13.26 14.15
CA MET A 264 7.49 13.73 13.12
C MET A 264 6.07 13.98 13.65
N PHE A 265 5.64 13.30 14.72
CA PHE A 265 4.39 13.64 15.43
C PHE A 265 4.41 15.05 16.05
N LYS A 266 5.53 15.77 16.11
CA LYS A 266 5.54 17.17 16.57
C LYS A 266 5.13 18.16 15.49
N GLU A 267 5.13 17.74 14.22
CA GLU A 267 4.75 18.59 13.09
C GLU A 267 3.23 18.50 12.84
N PRO A 268 2.45 19.57 13.07
CA PRO A 268 0.99 19.51 12.99
C PRO A 268 0.47 19.10 11.61
N ILE A 269 1.15 19.51 10.54
CA ILE A 269 0.79 19.15 9.17
C ILE A 269 0.88 17.64 8.92
N VAL A 270 1.87 16.96 9.51
CA VAL A 270 2.05 15.52 9.39
C VAL A 270 0.94 14.80 10.14
N ILE A 271 0.62 15.21 11.38
CA ILE A 271 -0.50 14.62 12.13
C ILE A 271 -1.82 14.77 11.37
N CYS A 272 -2.14 15.98 10.89
CA CYS A 272 -3.40 16.24 10.20
C CYS A 272 -3.54 15.40 8.92
N THR A 273 -2.47 15.28 8.13
CA THR A 273 -2.46 14.47 6.92
C THR A 273 -2.53 12.98 7.23
N CYS A 274 -1.79 12.48 8.23
CA CYS A 274 -1.87 11.11 8.70
C CYS A 274 -3.27 10.76 9.23
N MET A 275 -3.90 11.65 10.01
CA MET A 275 -5.25 11.44 10.54
C MET A 275 -6.29 11.41 9.42
N TYR A 276 -6.18 12.29 8.42
CA TYR A 276 -7.02 12.26 7.22
C TYR A 276 -6.85 10.96 6.43
N LEU A 277 -5.61 10.53 6.17
CA LEU A 277 -5.33 9.27 5.47
C LEU A 277 -5.84 8.07 6.27
N ALA A 278 -5.68 8.06 7.59
CA ALA A 278 -6.19 6.99 8.45
C ALA A 278 -7.72 6.91 8.39
N LEU A 279 -8.42 8.05 8.41
CA LEU A 279 -9.87 8.11 8.20
C LEU A 279 -10.24 7.54 6.82
N GLN A 280 -9.53 7.94 5.76
CA GLN A 280 -9.79 7.48 4.40
C GLN A 280 -9.58 5.96 4.26
N PHE A 281 -8.50 5.43 4.80
CA PHE A 281 -8.23 3.99 4.84
C PHE A 281 -9.28 3.25 5.66
N GLY A 282 -9.71 3.81 6.80
CA GLY A 282 -10.76 3.23 7.63
C GLY A 282 -12.08 3.09 6.85
N ILE A 283 -12.51 4.17 6.20
CA ILE A 283 -13.69 4.19 5.33
C ILE A 283 -13.56 3.14 4.21
N PHE A 284 -12.42 3.12 3.51
CA PHE A 284 -12.14 2.17 2.44
C PHE A 284 -12.26 0.70 2.88
N TYR A 285 -11.72 0.34 4.05
CA TYR A 285 -11.81 -1.02 4.56
C TYR A 285 -13.18 -1.40 5.12
N ILE A 286 -13.93 -0.44 5.69
CA ILE A 286 -15.31 -0.66 6.12
C ILE A 286 -16.19 -0.99 4.91
N PHE A 287 -15.97 -0.33 3.78
CA PHE A 287 -16.72 -0.62 2.55
C PHE A 287 -16.59 -2.08 2.11
N PHE A 288 -15.43 -2.73 2.27
CA PHE A 288 -15.31 -4.16 1.95
C PHE A 288 -16.22 -5.08 2.78
N GLN A 289 -16.60 -4.66 3.98
CA GLN A 289 -17.55 -5.41 4.81
C GLN A 289 -19.01 -5.07 4.48
N VAL A 290 -19.27 -3.82 4.12
CA VAL A 290 -20.63 -3.35 3.83
C VAL A 290 -21.10 -3.79 2.43
N TYR A 291 -20.21 -3.86 1.44
CA TYR A 291 -20.59 -4.20 0.06
C TYR A 291 -21.30 -5.56 -0.08
N PRO A 292 -20.79 -6.67 0.50
CA PRO A 292 -21.47 -7.96 0.42
C PRO A 292 -22.85 -7.96 1.10
N ILE A 293 -23.05 -7.11 2.11
CA ILE A 293 -24.30 -7.02 2.89
C ILE A 293 -25.36 -6.23 2.13
N VAL A 294 -25.00 -5.06 1.61
CA VAL A 294 -25.93 -4.13 0.94
C VAL A 294 -26.37 -4.68 -0.43
N PHE A 295 -25.43 -5.25 -1.18
CA PHE A 295 -25.71 -5.79 -2.50
C PHE A 295 -25.72 -7.31 -2.40
N GLN A 296 -26.85 -7.94 -2.09
CA GLN A 296 -26.95 -9.40 -2.16
C GLN A 296 -27.26 -9.83 -3.62
N GLY A 297 -26.58 -10.87 -4.13
CA GLY A 297 -26.82 -11.43 -5.48
C GLY A 297 -25.85 -10.97 -6.59
N ASN A 298 -26.26 -11.09 -7.86
CA ASN A 298 -25.42 -10.85 -9.05
C ASN A 298 -24.86 -9.41 -9.19
N SER A 299 -25.35 -8.45 -8.38
CA SER A 299 -24.90 -7.05 -8.43
C SER A 299 -23.58 -6.77 -7.68
N GLN A 300 -23.08 -7.72 -6.86
CA GLN A 300 -21.81 -7.56 -6.12
C GLN A 300 -20.61 -7.33 -7.06
N TYR A 301 -20.58 -8.07 -8.17
CA TYR A 301 -19.49 -8.03 -9.14
C TYR A 301 -19.48 -6.72 -9.94
N SER A 302 -20.66 -6.22 -10.31
CA SER A 302 -20.81 -4.97 -11.05
C SER A 302 -20.25 -3.77 -10.27
N LEU A 303 -20.49 -3.72 -8.96
CA LEU A 303 -19.96 -2.64 -8.11
C LEU A 303 -18.46 -2.77 -7.85
N ALA A 304 -17.93 -3.97 -7.61
CA ALA A 304 -16.50 -4.15 -7.43
C ALA A 304 -15.71 -3.71 -8.69
N ILE A 305 -16.26 -3.97 -9.87
CA ILE A 305 -15.71 -3.48 -11.14
C ILE A 305 -15.72 -1.94 -11.18
N LEU A 306 -16.79 -1.29 -10.73
CA LEU A 306 -16.89 0.17 -10.71
C LEU A 306 -15.87 0.83 -9.77
N VAL A 307 -15.62 0.25 -8.59
CA VAL A 307 -14.56 0.72 -7.68
C VAL A 307 -13.18 0.55 -8.36
N GLY A 308 -12.96 -0.56 -9.06
CA GLY A 308 -11.73 -0.79 -9.82
C GLY A 308 -11.51 0.24 -10.94
N VAL A 309 -12.56 0.58 -11.68
CA VAL A 309 -12.53 1.62 -12.71
C VAL A 309 -12.19 2.98 -12.11
N GLY A 310 -12.76 3.32 -10.94
CA GLY A 310 -12.44 4.55 -10.22
C GLY A 310 -10.95 4.66 -9.87
N GLY A 311 -10.36 3.56 -9.36
CA GLY A 311 -8.92 3.51 -9.07
C GLY A 311 -8.03 3.72 -10.30
N VAL A 312 -8.42 3.15 -11.45
CA VAL A 312 -7.70 3.35 -12.73
C VAL A 312 -7.80 4.80 -13.20
N ILE A 313 -8.99 5.40 -13.13
CA ILE A 313 -9.22 6.82 -13.46
C ILE A 313 -8.37 7.72 -12.56
N ALA A 314 -8.35 7.47 -11.24
CA ALA A 314 -7.56 8.24 -10.28
C ALA A 314 -6.05 8.17 -10.60
N CYS A 315 -5.53 6.99 -10.94
CA CYS A 315 -4.14 6.84 -11.40
C CYS A 315 -3.88 7.64 -12.67
N GLY A 316 -4.81 7.61 -13.63
CA GLY A 316 -4.73 8.41 -14.86
C GLY A 316 -4.70 9.92 -14.59
N ILE A 317 -5.55 10.42 -13.68
CA ILE A 317 -5.57 11.81 -13.25
C ILE A 317 -4.26 12.20 -12.57
N ALA A 318 -3.71 11.34 -11.71
CA ALA A 318 -2.44 11.60 -11.03
C ALA A 318 -1.26 11.71 -12.01
N ILE A 319 -1.19 10.80 -13.00
CA ILE A 319 -0.17 10.85 -14.06
C ILE A 319 -0.34 12.10 -14.91
N TRP A 320 -1.57 12.41 -15.34
CA TRP A 320 -1.86 13.62 -16.11
C TRP A 320 -1.46 14.88 -15.34
N TYR A 321 -1.77 14.94 -14.04
CA TYR A 321 -1.43 16.07 -13.20
C TYR A 321 0.08 16.25 -13.04
N ASP A 322 0.85 15.17 -12.94
CA ASP A 322 2.31 15.25 -12.89
C ASP A 322 2.90 15.82 -14.19
N THR A 323 2.36 15.43 -15.35
CA THR A 323 2.73 16.04 -16.64
C THR A 323 2.32 17.51 -16.73
N PHE A 324 1.15 17.87 -16.21
CA PHE A 324 0.68 19.26 -16.15
C PHE A 324 1.57 20.13 -15.24
N LEU A 325 1.98 19.58 -14.08
CA LEU A 325 2.89 20.24 -13.15
C LEU A 325 4.26 20.50 -13.78
N GLU A 326 4.76 19.55 -14.59
CA GLU A 326 6.00 19.70 -15.35
C GLU A 326 5.90 20.83 -16.38
N GLN A 327 4.85 20.85 -17.19
CA GLN A 327 4.60 21.94 -18.15
C GLN A 327 4.48 23.30 -17.45
N ALA A 328 3.89 23.35 -16.25
CA ALA A 328 3.80 24.57 -15.46
C ALA A 328 5.17 25.04 -14.91
N LYS A 329 6.07 24.10 -14.58
CA LYS A 329 7.45 24.39 -14.18
C LYS A 329 8.27 24.92 -15.36
N GLU A 330 8.16 24.29 -16.53
CA GLU A 330 8.82 24.75 -17.77
C GLU A 330 8.38 26.17 -18.15
N ARG A 331 7.10 26.50 -17.93
CA ARG A 331 6.54 27.84 -18.14
C ARG A 331 6.89 28.84 -17.04
N ASN A 332 7.74 28.48 -16.08
CA ASN A 332 8.17 29.34 -14.97
C ASN A 332 7.02 29.95 -14.15
N ALA A 333 5.89 29.24 -14.02
CA ALA A 333 4.78 29.68 -13.19
C ALA A 333 5.24 29.88 -11.73
N SER A 334 4.58 30.79 -10.99
CA SER A 334 4.96 31.12 -9.61
C SER A 334 4.56 30.03 -8.61
N TRP A 335 3.43 29.36 -8.82
CA TRP A 335 2.86 28.39 -7.87
C TRP A 335 3.63 27.06 -7.74
N PRO A 336 4.25 26.45 -8.79
CA PRO A 336 5.02 25.20 -8.64
C PRO A 336 6.35 25.37 -7.89
N LYS A 337 6.79 26.62 -7.66
CA LYS A 337 8.04 26.93 -6.96
C LYS A 337 7.96 26.58 -5.48
N SER A 338 6.82 26.84 -4.84
CA SER A 338 6.56 26.32 -3.50
C SER A 338 6.30 24.82 -3.58
N GLU A 339 6.87 24.04 -2.67
CA GLU A 339 6.65 22.60 -2.63
C GLU A 339 5.24 22.24 -2.15
N GLU A 340 4.68 23.05 -1.25
CA GLU A 340 3.36 22.87 -0.65
C GLU A 340 2.21 22.93 -1.66
N TYR A 341 2.25 23.87 -2.62
CA TYR A 341 1.20 24.00 -3.64
C TYR A 341 1.25 22.94 -4.74
N ARG A 342 2.30 22.10 -4.80
CA ARG A 342 2.47 21.12 -5.90
C ARG A 342 1.43 20.00 -5.88
N ARG A 343 0.89 19.62 -4.73
CA ARG A 343 -0.11 18.53 -4.61
C ARG A 343 -1.44 19.00 -4.03
N LEU A 344 -1.52 20.25 -3.56
CA LEU A 344 -2.73 20.84 -2.97
C LEU A 344 -3.95 20.81 -3.91
N PRO A 345 -3.85 21.12 -5.23
CA PRO A 345 -5.01 21.10 -6.12
C PRO A 345 -5.70 19.73 -6.21
N LEU A 346 -4.91 18.65 -6.24
CA LEU A 346 -5.43 17.28 -6.21
C LEU A 346 -6.22 17.02 -4.93
N ALA A 347 -5.69 17.45 -3.78
CA ALA A 347 -6.35 17.28 -2.48
C ALA A 347 -7.65 18.09 -2.37
N CYS A 348 -7.68 19.30 -2.93
CA CYS A 348 -8.88 20.15 -2.96
C CYS A 348 -10.01 19.56 -3.81
N ILE A 349 -9.67 18.79 -4.85
CA ILE A 349 -10.66 18.10 -5.71
C ILE A 349 -11.10 16.79 -5.06
N SER A 350 -10.17 16.00 -4.50
CA SER A 350 -10.49 14.69 -3.92
C SER A 350 -11.37 14.78 -2.68
N GLY A 351 -11.22 15.84 -1.86
CA GLY A 351 -12.02 16.04 -0.64
C GLY A 351 -13.53 16.03 -0.90
N PRO A 352 -14.08 16.98 -1.70
CA PRO A 352 -15.50 17.03 -2.02
C PRO A 352 -16.01 15.78 -2.76
N LEU A 353 -15.21 15.21 -3.67
CA LEU A 353 -15.58 13.99 -4.41
C LEU A 353 -15.81 12.81 -3.46
N ASN A 354 -14.91 12.61 -2.51
CA ASN A 354 -15.01 11.55 -1.53
C ASN A 354 -16.22 11.72 -0.58
N VAL A 355 -16.58 12.95 -0.18
CA VAL A 355 -17.82 13.17 0.58
C VAL A 355 -19.06 12.88 -0.27
N SER A 356 -19.02 13.26 -1.55
CA SER A 356 -20.11 13.03 -2.50
C SER A 356 -20.31 11.53 -2.76
N SER A 357 -19.23 10.75 -2.83
CA SER A 357 -19.26 9.29 -3.00
C SER A 357 -19.95 8.59 -1.84
N LEU A 358 -19.66 9.01 -0.60
CA LEU A 358 -20.28 8.50 0.63
C LEU A 358 -21.79 8.79 0.65
N PHE A 359 -22.17 10.02 0.28
CA PHE A 359 -23.59 10.40 0.20
C PHE A 359 -24.34 9.57 -0.85
N TRP A 360 -23.70 9.28 -1.99
CA TRP A 360 -24.27 8.46 -3.05
C TRP A 360 -24.48 7.00 -2.62
N LEU A 361 -23.53 6.40 -1.90
CA LEU A 361 -23.72 5.05 -1.36
C LEU A 361 -24.92 5.02 -0.40
N MET A 362 -25.02 6.00 0.50
CA MET A 362 -26.13 6.07 1.46
C MET A 362 -27.48 6.09 0.74
N PHE A 363 -27.61 6.85 -0.34
CA PHE A 363 -28.85 6.90 -1.12
C PHE A 363 -29.16 5.59 -1.85
N SER A 364 -28.13 4.91 -2.35
CA SER A 364 -28.26 3.63 -3.06
C SER A 364 -28.62 2.45 -2.14
N GLY A 365 -28.27 2.53 -0.85
CA GLY A 365 -28.61 1.52 0.15
C GLY A 365 -30.04 1.60 0.71
N LEU A 366 -30.80 2.66 0.39
CA LEU A 366 -32.17 2.86 0.91
C LEU A 366 -33.20 1.91 0.30
N ASP A 367 -32.90 1.28 -0.85
CA ASP A 367 -33.78 0.29 -1.49
C ASP A 367 -33.61 -1.13 -0.93
N CYS A 368 -32.83 -1.30 0.16
CA CYS A 368 -32.65 -2.60 0.79
C CYS A 368 -33.98 -3.09 1.40
N PRO A 369 -34.54 -4.23 0.96
CA PRO A 369 -35.74 -4.79 1.53
C PRO A 369 -35.38 -5.45 2.87
N ILE A 370 -35.25 -4.65 3.94
CA ILE A 370 -35.11 -5.18 5.29
C ILE A 370 -36.45 -5.88 5.63
N ARG A 371 -36.48 -7.20 5.48
CA ARG A 371 -37.71 -8.01 5.56
C ARG A 371 -38.27 -8.14 6.97
N HIS A 372 -37.56 -7.71 8.02
CA HIS A 372 -38.09 -7.65 9.38
C HIS A 372 -37.53 -6.47 10.21
N PRO A 373 -38.37 -5.68 10.91
CA PRO A 373 -37.94 -4.55 11.73
C PRO A 373 -37.14 -4.91 13.01
N LEU A 374 -36.90 -6.20 13.25
CA LEU A 374 -36.25 -6.72 14.46
C LEU A 374 -34.74 -6.98 14.28
N ASP A 375 -34.24 -7.07 13.05
CA ASP A 375 -32.81 -7.34 12.76
C ASP A 375 -31.96 -6.07 12.63
N CYS A 376 -32.53 -4.91 12.93
CA CYS A 376 -31.84 -3.62 12.80
C CYS A 376 -31.08 -3.29 14.10
N PRO A 377 -29.74 -3.14 14.07
CA PRO A 377 -28.98 -2.65 15.23
C PRO A 377 -29.54 -1.31 15.68
N HIS A 378 -29.64 -1.07 17.00
CA HIS A 378 -30.25 0.13 17.58
C HIS A 378 -29.77 1.47 16.98
N ALA A 379 -28.54 1.52 16.44
CA ALA A 379 -27.96 2.68 15.77
C ALA A 379 -28.63 3.03 14.41
N CYS A 380 -29.17 2.05 13.69
CA CYS A 380 -29.82 2.27 12.39
C CYS A 380 -31.23 2.89 12.56
N ARG A 381 -31.88 2.63 13.71
CA ARG A 381 -33.24 3.08 14.01
C ARG A 381 -33.36 4.59 14.21
N SER A 382 -32.27 5.29 14.56
CA SER A 382 -32.25 6.77 14.71
C SER A 382 -31.91 7.47 13.39
N SER A 383 -30.98 6.92 12.59
CA SER A 383 -30.56 7.48 11.31
C SER A 383 -31.64 7.37 10.23
N ILE A 384 -32.36 6.23 10.17
CA ILE A 384 -33.50 6.06 9.27
C ILE A 384 -34.62 7.06 9.59
N ARG A 385 -34.84 7.36 10.87
CA ARG A 385 -35.93 8.26 11.31
C ARG A 385 -35.67 9.75 10.99
N HIS A 386 -34.40 10.14 10.86
CA HIS A 386 -34.02 11.50 10.43
C HIS A 386 -33.84 11.60 8.91
N GLY A 387 -33.24 10.60 8.26
CA GLY A 387 -33.10 10.56 6.80
C GLY A 387 -34.45 10.44 6.07
N SER A 388 -35.44 9.78 6.67
CA SER A 388 -36.76 9.62 6.07
C SER A 388 -37.55 10.93 5.95
N ARG A 389 -37.31 11.94 6.80
CA ARG A 389 -38.02 13.23 6.71
C ARG A 389 -37.51 14.12 5.57
N ILE A 390 -36.24 13.99 5.19
CA ILE A 390 -35.62 14.78 4.11
C ILE A 390 -35.74 14.03 2.78
N GLY A 391 -35.57 12.70 2.78
CA GLY A 391 -35.67 11.86 1.58
C GLY A 391 -37.09 11.75 1.02
N PHE A 392 -38.14 11.69 1.86
CA PHE A 392 -39.52 11.55 1.36
C PHE A 392 -39.98 12.75 0.53
N HIS A 393 -39.51 13.96 0.85
CA HIS A 393 -39.95 15.16 0.14
C HIS A 393 -39.35 15.28 -1.26
N ILE A 394 -38.15 14.72 -1.48
CA ILE A 394 -37.46 14.72 -2.78
C ILE A 394 -37.89 13.49 -3.61
N HIS A 395 -38.15 12.35 -2.94
CA HIS A 395 -38.56 11.11 -3.61
C HIS A 395 -40.02 11.17 -4.13
N ALA A 396 -40.90 11.96 -3.50
CA ALA A 396 -42.25 12.21 -4.01
C ALA A 396 -42.25 13.02 -5.32
N GLU A 397 -41.26 13.89 -5.51
CA GLU A 397 -41.11 14.72 -6.71
C GLU A 397 -40.44 13.95 -7.87
N LEU A 398 -39.46 13.08 -7.55
CA LEU A 398 -38.72 12.28 -8.54
C LEU A 398 -39.45 11.00 -8.97
N SER A 399 -40.32 10.44 -8.13
CA SER A 399 -41.17 9.28 -8.45
C SER A 399 -42.10 9.50 -9.67
N ARG A 400 -42.42 10.76 -10.01
CA ARG A 400 -43.19 11.08 -11.22
C ARG A 400 -42.40 10.99 -12.51
N ARG A 401 -41.06 10.96 -12.47
CA ARG A 401 -40.22 10.83 -13.66
C ARG A 401 -39.57 9.47 -13.66
N ARG A 402 -40.03 8.61 -14.57
CA ARG A 402 -39.61 7.23 -14.82
C ARG A 402 -38.12 7.17 -15.22
N ILE A 403 -37.21 7.36 -14.27
CA ILE A 403 -35.76 7.28 -14.46
C ILE A 403 -35.29 5.94 -13.90
N ARG A 404 -35.65 4.85 -14.59
CA ARG A 404 -35.10 3.51 -14.33
C ARG A 404 -33.82 3.22 -15.13
N HIS A 405 -33.50 4.06 -16.11
CA HIS A 405 -32.37 3.84 -17.04
C HIS A 405 -31.12 4.70 -16.78
N LEU A 406 -31.19 5.79 -15.99
CA LEU A 406 -29.99 6.60 -15.67
C LEU A 406 -29.19 6.07 -14.48
N CYS A 407 -29.75 5.17 -13.65
CA CYS A 407 -29.01 4.54 -12.55
C CYS A 407 -27.84 3.65 -13.02
N GLY A 408 -27.77 3.28 -14.31
CA GLY A 408 -26.66 2.49 -14.84
C GLY A 408 -25.42 3.29 -15.24
N ILE A 409 -25.53 4.61 -15.44
CA ILE A 409 -24.48 5.42 -16.10
C ILE A 409 -23.74 6.31 -15.10
N GLY A 410 -24.39 6.73 -14.00
CA GLY A 410 -23.80 7.61 -12.99
C GLY A 410 -22.82 6.93 -12.00
N PHE A 411 -22.74 5.60 -12.01
CA PHE A 411 -21.93 4.83 -11.06
C PHE A 411 -20.41 4.94 -11.28
N GLY A 412 -19.96 5.39 -12.45
CA GLY A 412 -18.54 5.37 -12.83
C GLY A 412 -17.73 6.60 -12.43
N ILE A 413 -18.38 7.72 -12.08
CA ILE A 413 -17.69 9.02 -11.89
C ILE A 413 -17.65 9.45 -10.43
N VAL A 414 -18.64 9.05 -9.63
CA VAL A 414 -18.85 9.61 -8.29
C VAL A 414 -18.27 8.72 -7.18
N GLY A 415 -17.71 7.56 -7.51
CA GLY A 415 -17.09 6.63 -6.56
C GLY A 415 -15.59 6.83 -6.32
N VAL A 416 -15.01 7.94 -6.77
CA VAL A 416 -13.56 8.25 -6.72
C VAL A 416 -13.23 9.17 -5.55
#